data_AF-A0A378AEF1-F1
#
_entry.id   AF-A0A378AEF1-F1
#
_cell.length_a   1.000
_cell.length_b   1.000
_cell.length_c   1.000
_cell.angle_alpha   90.00
_cell.angle_beta   90.00
_cell.angle_gamma   90.00
#
_symmetry.space_group_name_H-M   'P 1'
#
loop_
_entity.id
_entity.type
_entity.pdbx_description
1 polymer ?
#
loop_
_entity_poly.entity_id
_entity_poly.type
_entity_poly.pdbx_seq_one_letter_code
_entity_poly.pdbx_strand_id
1 'polypeptide(L)'
;MMRLNIAPAPWPGAPVVVLSAGLGGGGGYWLAQRAALEEQYQLVSYDHNGTGENAGPLPAGYSLATMAGELFSALQAAGSPASRWWATPWGR
;
A
#
# COMPACT_ATOMS: atom_id res chain seq x y z
N MET A 1 8.01 11.92 -0.29
CA MET A 1 6.60 11.55 -0.58
C MET A 1 6.61 10.06 -0.88
N MET A 2 5.73 9.30 -0.23
CA MET A 2 5.77 7.84 -0.29
C MET A 2 5.46 7.34 -1.70
N ARG A 3 6.28 6.41 -2.20
CA ARG A 3 6.09 5.78 -3.51
C ARG A 3 5.04 4.68 -3.41
N LEU A 4 4.09 4.70 -4.36
CA LEU A 4 3.09 3.66 -4.54
C LEU A 4 3.44 2.82 -5.79
N ASN A 5 3.20 1.52 -5.69
CA ASN A 5 3.26 0.58 -6.78
C ASN A 5 1.83 0.23 -7.21
N ILE A 6 1.40 0.80 -8.33
CA ILE A 6 0.03 0.68 -8.86
C ILE A 6 0.06 -0.28 -10.05
N ALA A 7 -0.60 -1.41 -9.93
CA ALA A 7 -0.81 -2.34 -11.03
C ALA A 7 -1.82 -1.76 -12.04
N PRO A 8 -1.75 -2.14 -13.32
CA PRO A 8 -2.81 -1.82 -14.26
C PRO A 8 -4.14 -2.39 -13.78
N ALA A 9 -5.23 -1.66 -14.01
CA ALA A 9 -6.56 -2.19 -13.76
C ALA A 9 -6.87 -3.32 -14.76
N PRO A 10 -7.47 -4.45 -14.33
CA PRO A 10 -7.84 -5.53 -15.24
C PRO A 10 -8.91 -5.09 -16.26
N TRP A 11 -9.67 -4.04 -15.95
CA TRP A 11 -10.69 -3.45 -16.81
C TRP A 11 -11.01 -2.01 -16.36
N PRO A 12 -11.59 -1.15 -17.22
CA PRO A 12 -11.91 0.24 -16.87
C PRO A 12 -12.92 0.36 -15.71
N GLY A 13 -12.51 1.00 -14.62
CA GLY A 13 -13.34 1.17 -13.43
C GLY A 13 -13.16 0.08 -12.36
N ALA A 14 -12.12 -0.76 -12.49
CA ALA A 14 -11.84 -1.81 -11.51
C ALA A 14 -11.77 -1.25 -10.08
N PRO A 15 -12.40 -1.91 -9.09
CA PRO A 15 -12.26 -1.50 -7.71
C PRO A 15 -10.79 -1.54 -7.32
N VAL A 16 -10.33 -0.45 -6.71
CA VAL A 16 -8.96 -0.34 -6.20
C VAL A 16 -8.87 -1.02 -4.84
N VAL A 17 -7.92 -1.93 -4.70
CA VAL A 17 -7.55 -2.56 -3.43
C VAL A 17 -6.14 -2.12 -3.05
N VAL A 18 -6.01 -1.55 -1.86
CA VAL A 18 -4.71 -1.22 -1.29
C VAL A 18 -4.25 -2.35 -0.38
N LEU A 19 -3.06 -2.87 -0.66
CA LEU A 19 -2.39 -3.94 0.06
C LEU A 19 -1.38 -3.33 1.05
N SER A 20 -1.77 -3.28 2.32
CA SER A 20 -0.92 -2.78 3.42
C SER A 20 -0.26 -3.96 4.14
N ALA A 21 1.06 -4.11 3.97
CA ALA A 21 1.83 -5.11 4.70
C ALA A 21 1.94 -4.77 6.20
N GLY A 22 2.05 -5.80 7.05
CA GLY A 22 2.27 -5.68 8.50
C GLY A 22 3.72 -5.33 8.88
N LEU A 23 4.12 -5.63 10.13
CA LEU A 23 5.45 -5.34 10.66
C LEU A 23 6.53 -6.11 9.87
N GLY A 24 7.21 -5.41 8.97
CA GLY A 24 8.09 -5.99 7.93
C GLY A 24 7.99 -5.22 6.62
N GLY A 25 6.86 -4.56 6.40
CA GLY A 25 6.69 -3.41 5.49
C GLY A 25 6.86 -3.65 4.00
N GLY A 26 7.41 -4.80 3.58
CA GLY A 26 7.64 -5.08 2.17
C GLY A 26 6.36 -5.46 1.42
N GLY A 27 6.09 -4.78 0.31
CA GLY A 27 5.03 -5.15 -0.64
C GLY A 27 5.15 -6.58 -1.16
N GLY A 28 6.36 -7.17 -1.11
CA GLY A 28 6.63 -8.58 -1.42
C GLY A 28 5.89 -9.59 -0.55
N TYR A 29 5.34 -9.17 0.61
CA TYR A 29 4.47 -10.02 1.44
C TYR A 29 3.30 -10.62 0.65
N TRP A 30 2.77 -9.86 -0.32
CA TRP A 30 1.56 -10.20 -1.06
C TRP A 30 1.82 -11.02 -2.32
N LEU A 31 3.07 -11.40 -2.62
CA LEU A 31 3.44 -12.01 -3.90
C LEU A 31 2.56 -13.22 -4.26
N ALA A 32 2.25 -14.06 -3.28
CA ALA A 32 1.43 -15.25 -3.48
C ALA A 32 -0.04 -14.94 -3.81
N GLN A 33 -0.59 -13.84 -3.27
CA GLN A 33 -1.99 -13.46 -3.48
C GLN A 33 -2.18 -12.56 -4.71
N ARG A 34 -1.13 -11.86 -5.16
CA ARG A 34 -1.23 -10.85 -6.22
C ARG A 34 -1.87 -11.36 -7.49
N ALA A 35 -1.41 -12.50 -8.02
CA ALA A 35 -1.91 -13.00 -9.30
C ALA A 35 -3.44 -13.16 -9.32
N ALA A 36 -4.02 -13.77 -8.27
CA ALA A 36 -5.46 -13.96 -8.17
C ALA A 36 -6.23 -12.65 -7.95
N LEU A 37 -5.60 -11.64 -7.35
CA LEU A 37 -6.24 -10.35 -7.05
C LEU A 37 -6.16 -9.38 -8.22
N GLU A 38 -5.09 -9.41 -9.01
CA GLU A 38 -4.93 -8.57 -10.21
C GLU A 38 -5.98 -8.88 -11.28
N GLU A 39 -6.59 -10.08 -11.26
CA GLU A 39 -7.71 -10.44 -12.15
C GLU A 39 -9.02 -9.68 -11.82
N GLN A 40 -9.19 -9.23 -10.57
CA GLN A 40 -10.46 -8.66 -10.08
C GLN A 40 -10.35 -7.19 -9.66
N TYR A 41 -9.16 -6.74 -9.29
CA TYR A 41 -8.93 -5.45 -8.65
C TYR A 41 -7.74 -4.73 -9.29
N GLN A 42 -7.81 -3.39 -9.29
CA GLN A 42 -6.59 -2.60 -9.48
C GLN A 42 -5.82 -2.59 -8.15
N LEU A 43 -4.63 -3.19 -8.14
CA LEU A 43 -3.85 -3.31 -6.91
C LEU A 43 -2.93 -2.11 -6.70
N VAL A 44 -2.93 -1.60 -5.48
CA VAL A 44 -1.94 -0.64 -4.99
C VAL A 44 -1.18 -1.32 -3.85
N SER A 45 0.14 -1.34 -3.96
CA SER A 45 1.05 -1.83 -2.92
C SER A 45 2.11 -0.77 -2.64
N TYR A 46 2.73 -0.83 -1.47
CA TYR A 46 3.75 0.13 -1.08
C TYR A 46 4.60 -0.47 0.03
N ASP A 47 5.84 0.01 0.12
CA ASP A 47 6.67 -0.20 1.29
C ASP A 47 6.42 0.93 2.29
N HIS A 48 6.29 0.65 3.59
CA HIS A 48 6.17 1.72 4.59
C HIS A 48 7.40 2.64 4.54
N ASN A 49 7.25 3.92 4.89
CA ASN A 49 8.41 4.79 5.06
C ASN A 49 9.39 4.17 6.06
N GLY A 50 10.68 4.27 5.76
CA GLY A 50 11.74 3.59 6.51
C GLY A 50 12.03 2.15 6.07
N THR A 51 11.31 1.63 5.07
CA THR A 51 11.49 0.26 4.56
C THR A 51 11.59 0.22 3.03
N GLY A 52 12.31 -0.77 2.50
CA GLY A 52 12.34 -1.08 1.06
C GLY A 52 12.56 0.11 0.14
N GLU A 53 11.66 0.32 -0.82
CA GLU A 53 11.72 1.42 -1.79
C GLU A 53 11.45 2.81 -1.17
N ASN A 54 10.86 2.86 0.03
CA ASN A 54 10.63 4.08 0.80
C ASN A 54 11.61 4.18 1.99
N ALA A 55 12.81 3.60 1.86
CA ALA A 55 13.84 3.63 2.88
C ALA A 55 14.31 5.06 3.20
N GLY A 56 14.66 5.26 4.47
CA GLY A 56 15.13 6.55 4.97
C GLY A 56 14.95 6.67 6.48
N PRO A 57 15.52 7.69 7.10
CA PRO A 57 15.32 7.94 8.52
C PRO A 57 13.86 8.29 8.80
N LEU A 58 13.29 7.69 9.84
CA LEU A 58 11.98 8.07 10.36
C LEU A 58 12.13 9.18 11.41
N PRO A 59 11.23 10.18 11.44
CA PRO A 59 11.27 11.23 12.44
C PRO A 59 11.01 10.67 13.85
N ALA A 60 11.49 11.38 14.87
CA ALA A 60 11.17 11.06 16.26
C ALA A 60 9.65 11.15 16.48
N GLY A 61 9.09 10.18 17.21
CA GLY A 61 7.64 10.11 17.45
C GLY A 61 6.82 9.57 16.27
N TYR A 62 7.46 8.86 15.33
CA TYR A 62 6.74 8.20 14.23
C TYR A 62 5.66 7.25 14.78
N SER A 63 4.45 7.39 14.25
CA SER A 63 3.25 6.78 14.81
C SER A 63 2.38 6.16 13.73
N LEU A 64 1.47 5.26 14.12
CA LEU A 64 0.48 4.69 13.19
C LEU A 64 -0.38 5.76 12.51
N ALA A 65 -0.70 6.85 13.23
CA ALA A 65 -1.45 7.97 12.67
C ALA A 65 -0.64 8.67 11.55
N THR A 66 0.67 8.81 11.74
CA THR A 66 1.58 9.33 10.71
C THR A 66 1.58 8.42 9.48
N MET A 67 1.72 7.10 9.69
CA MET A 67 1.71 6.12 8.60
C MET A 67 0.41 6.17 7.77
N ALA A 68 -0.74 6.22 8.45
CA ALA A 68 -2.04 6.33 7.80
C ALA A 68 -2.18 7.64 7.00
N GLY A 69 -1.71 8.76 7.56
CA GLY A 69 -1.72 10.05 6.89
C GLY A 69 -0.85 10.08 5.63
N GLU A 70 0.36 9.52 5.70
CA GLU A 70 1.28 9.45 4.56
C GLU A 70 0.71 8.62 3.41
N LEU A 71 0.11 7.47 3.72
CA LEU A 71 -0.57 6.63 2.76
C LEU A 71 -1.78 7.31 2.12
N PHE A 72 -2.61 7.97 2.93
CA PHE A 72 -3.75 8.72 2.43
C PHE A 72 -3.33 9.85 1.50
N SER A 73 -2.30 10.63 1.86
CA SER A 73 -1.75 11.69 1.02
C SER A 73 -1.19 11.14 -0.30
N ALA A 74 -0.51 10.00 -0.27
CA ALA A 74 0.02 9.37 -1.49
C ALA A 74 -1.09 8.91 -2.43
N LEU A 75 -2.17 8.32 -1.91
CA LEU A 75 -3.32 7.90 -2.71
C LEU A 75 -4.06 9.06 -3.36
N GLN A 76 -4.25 10.16 -2.61
CA GLN A 76 -4.84 11.38 -3.16
C GLN A 76 -4.01 11.94 -4.32
N ALA A 77 -2.69 12.00 -4.15
CA ALA A 77 -1.81 12.49 -5.21
C ALA A 77 -1.77 11.58 -6.44
N ALA A 78 -1.96 10.27 -6.26
CA ALA A 78 -2.04 9.31 -7.35
C ALA A 78 -3.41 9.30 -8.06
N GLY A 79 -4.37 10.13 -7.64
CA GLY A 79 -5.72 10.15 -8.21
C GLY A 79 -6.48 8.82 -8.06
N SER A 80 -6.04 7.96 -7.14
CA SER A 80 -6.55 6.60 -6.98
C SER A 80 -7.41 6.53 -5.71
N PRO A 81 -8.74 6.70 -5.81
CA PRO A 81 -9.62 6.54 -4.65
C PRO A 81 -9.66 5.05 -4.28
N ALA A 82 -9.00 4.68 -3.18
CA ALA A 82 -9.09 3.32 -2.66
C ALA A 82 -10.55 2.96 -2.37
N SER A 83 -11.08 1.96 -3.08
CA SER A 83 -12.45 1.48 -2.88
C SER A 83 -12.52 0.43 -1.76
N ARG A 84 -11.40 -0.24 -1.46
CA ARG A 84 -11.28 -1.26 -0.42
C ARG A 84 -9.86 -1.36 0.13
N TRP A 85 -9.76 -1.65 1.43
CA TRP A 85 -8.49 -1.77 2.17
C TRP A 85 -8.27 -3.19 2.64
N TRP A 86 -7.17 -3.81 2.22
CA TRP A 86 -6.75 -5.11 2.72
C TRP A 86 -5.42 -4.96 3.46
N ALA A 87 -5.49 -5.14 4.77
CA ALA A 87 -4.34 -5.10 5.65
C ALA A 87 -4.16 -6.47 6.29
N THR A 88 -2.91 -6.91 6.44
CA THR A 88 -2.63 -8.00 7.36
C THR A 88 -2.61 -7.49 8.79
N PRO A 89 -2.95 -8.34 9.78
CA PRO A 89 -2.75 -7.97 11.16
C PRO A 89 -1.26 -7.62 11.38
N TRP A 90 -1.01 -6.43 11.93
CA TRP A 90 0.24 -6.13 12.62
C TRP A 90 0.38 -7.22 13.69
N GLY A 91 1.49 -7.98 13.67
CA GLY A 91 1.64 -9.21 14.46
C GLY A 91 1.16 -9.07 15.92
N ARG A 92 0.64 -10.18 16.46
CA ARG A 92 0.14 -10.30 17.84
C ARG A 92 1.14 -9.78 18.88
#